data_AF-A0A314ZPT6-F1
#
_entry.id   AF-A0A314ZPT6-F1
#
_cell.length_a   1.000
_cell.length_b   1.000
_cell.length_c   1.000
_cell.angle_alpha   90.00
_cell.angle_beta   90.00
_cell.angle_gamma   90.00
#
_symmetry.space_group_name_H-M   'P 1'
#
loop_
_entity.id
_entity.type
_entity.pdbx_description
1 polymer ?
#
loop_
_entity_poly.entity_id
_entity_poly.type
_entity_poly.pdbx_seq_one_letter_code
_entity_poly.pdbx_strand_id
1 'polypeptide(L)'
;MHVDWVRDVAWAPNLGLPKSTIASASQDGKVIIWTVAKDGDQWDGKVLHDFNSPVYKVSWSLTGNIIAVADGNNNVTLWKEAVDGEWQQVTTVEP
;
A
#
# COMPACT_ATOMS: atom_id res chain seq x y z
N MET A 1 -7.74 -10.17 1.32
CA MET A 1 -7.55 -10.95 0.08
C MET A 1 -8.19 -10.17 -1.07
N HIS A 2 -7.49 -10.05 -2.20
CA HIS A 2 -8.06 -9.43 -3.38
C HIS A 2 -9.09 -10.34 -4.04
N VAL A 3 -10.11 -9.73 -4.63
CA VAL A 3 -11.22 -10.45 -5.30
C VAL A 3 -11.23 -10.26 -6.81
N ASP A 4 -10.37 -9.38 -7.32
CA ASP A 4 -10.20 -9.08 -8.75
C ASP A 4 -8.71 -8.93 -9.09
N TRP A 5 -8.40 -8.62 -10.35
CA TRP A 5 -7.05 -8.51 -10.88
C TRP A 5 -6.17 -7.54 -10.09
N VAL A 6 -5.06 -8.08 -9.59
CA VAL A 6 -3.97 -7.27 -9.05
C VAL A 6 -3.35 -6.49 -10.19
N ARG A 7 -3.36 -5.16 -10.07
CA ARG A 7 -2.86 -4.22 -11.08
C ARG A 7 -1.39 -3.89 -10.88
N ASP A 8 -0.97 -3.82 -9.62
CA ASP A 8 0.39 -3.40 -9.28
C ASP A 8 0.80 -3.96 -7.93
N VAL A 9 2.11 -4.18 -7.78
CA VAL A 9 2.73 -4.59 -6.52
C VAL A 9 4.04 -3.83 -6.34
N ALA A 10 4.29 -3.34 -5.14
CA ALA A 10 5.48 -2.57 -4.84
C ALA A 10 6.08 -3.00 -3.49
N TRP A 11 7.39 -3.22 -3.48
CA TRP A 11 8.14 -3.58 -2.28
C TRP A 11 8.64 -2.31 -1.57
N ALA A 12 8.45 -2.22 -0.26
CA ALA A 12 8.94 -1.09 0.53
C ALA A 12 10.46 -1.21 0.73
N PRO A 13 11.25 -0.16 0.44
CA PRO A 13 12.69 -0.20 0.65
C PRO A 13 13.00 -0.41 2.12
N ASN A 14 13.75 -1.48 2.42
CA ASN A 14 14.07 -1.85 3.78
C ASN A 14 15.38 -1.19 4.22
N LEU A 15 15.30 -0.15 5.04
CA LEU A 15 16.46 0.63 5.53
C LEU A 15 17.18 -0.10 6.69
N GLY A 16 17.43 -1.40 6.54
CA GLY A 16 18.13 -2.21 7.53
C GLY A 16 17.25 -2.77 8.66
N LEU A 17 15.93 -2.68 8.56
CA LEU A 17 14.99 -3.38 9.44
C LEU A 17 14.74 -4.80 8.92
N PRO A 18 14.51 -5.80 9.80
CA PRO A 18 14.17 -7.17 9.39
C PRO A 18 12.72 -7.30 8.88
N LYS A 19 11.89 -6.26 9.04
CA LYS A 19 10.48 -6.24 8.64
C LYS A 19 10.38 -5.96 7.15
N SER A 20 9.97 -6.93 6.34
CA SER A 20 9.69 -6.69 4.92
C SER A 20 8.22 -6.30 4.73
N THR A 21 7.98 -5.30 3.89
CA THR A 21 6.64 -4.77 3.62
C THR A 21 6.40 -4.68 2.12
N ILE A 22 5.23 -5.10 1.66
CA ILE A 22 4.78 -5.03 0.26
C ILE A 22 3.41 -4.35 0.23
N ALA A 23 3.16 -3.54 -0.79
CA ALA A 23 1.83 -3.06 -1.13
C ALA A 23 1.33 -3.78 -2.39
N SER A 24 0.07 -4.21 -2.39
CA SER A 24 -0.61 -4.70 -3.59
C SER A 24 -1.87 -3.87 -3.86
N ALA A 25 -2.03 -3.46 -5.11
CA ALA A 25 -3.20 -2.77 -5.60
C ALA A 25 -3.99 -3.66 -6.56
N SER A 26 -5.31 -3.59 -6.48
CA SER A 26 -6.19 -4.37 -7.34
C SER A 26 -7.30 -3.52 -7.94
N GLN A 27 -7.87 -4.06 -9.02
CA GLN A 27 -9.07 -3.56 -9.65
C GLN A 27 -10.30 -3.63 -8.75
N ASP A 28 -10.26 -4.46 -7.70
CA ASP A 28 -11.32 -4.50 -6.67
C ASP A 28 -11.42 -3.21 -5.84
N GLY A 29 -10.51 -2.26 -6.05
CA GLY A 29 -10.46 -0.96 -5.37
C GLY A 29 -9.80 -0.99 -4.01
N LYS A 30 -9.21 -2.12 -3.63
CA LYS A 30 -8.50 -2.28 -2.36
C LYS A 30 -7.00 -2.18 -2.59
N VAL A 31 -6.34 -1.57 -1.62
CA VAL A 31 -4.89 -1.70 -1.44
C VAL A 31 -4.66 -2.52 -0.18
N ILE A 32 -3.81 -3.55 -0.29
CA ILE A 32 -3.46 -4.40 0.84
C ILE A 32 -1.97 -4.24 1.12
N ILE A 33 -1.64 -4.03 2.39
CA ILE A 33 -0.27 -3.97 2.89
C ILE A 33 0.05 -5.31 3.52
N TRP A 34 1.09 -5.94 2.99
CA TRP A 34 1.60 -7.20 3.45
C TRP A 34 2.85 -6.94 4.26
N THR A 35 2.90 -7.42 5.50
CA THR A 35 4.08 -7.30 6.36
C THR A 35 4.54 -8.67 6.81
N VAL A 36 5.85 -8.83 6.94
CA VAL A 36 6.46 -10.02 7.51
C VAL A 36 7.60 -9.60 8.42
N ALA A 37 7.64 -10.16 9.63
CA ALA A 37 8.61 -9.76 10.67
C ALA A 37 10.01 -10.34 10.44
N LYS A 38 10.09 -11.53 9.80
CA LYS A 38 11.33 -12.23 9.50
C LYS A 38 11.17 -13.06 8.22
N ASP A 39 12.23 -13.15 7.43
CA ASP A 39 12.24 -13.97 6.23
C ASP A 39 11.90 -15.43 6.56
N GLY A 40 10.82 -15.93 5.96
CA GLY A 40 10.29 -17.29 6.19
C GLY A 40 9.05 -17.35 7.09
N ASP A 41 8.68 -16.26 7.75
CA ASP A 41 7.42 -16.17 8.48
C ASP A 41 6.22 -15.96 7.53
N GLN A 42 5.01 -16.14 8.06
CA GLN A 42 3.79 -15.90 7.30
C GLN A 42 3.58 -14.40 7.05
N TRP A 43 3.17 -14.06 5.83
CA TRP A 43 2.78 -12.70 5.47
C TRP A 43 1.42 -12.36 6.05
N ASP A 44 1.35 -11.27 6.80
CA ASP A 44 0.09 -10.72 7.30
C ASP A 44 -0.37 -9.57 6.41
N GLY A 45 -1.61 -9.65 5.93
CA GLY A 45 -2.19 -8.74 4.94
C GLY A 45 -3.29 -7.87 5.51
N LYS A 46 -3.02 -6.59 5.70
CA LYS A 46 -3.99 -5.59 6.19
C LYS A 46 -4.52 -4.74 5.04
N VAL A 47 -5.84 -4.57 4.97
CA VAL A 47 -6.46 -3.64 4.00
C VAL A 47 -6.13 -2.21 4.44
N LEU A 48 -5.49 -1.45 3.56
CA LEU A 48 -5.15 -0.05 3.77
C LEU A 48 -6.40 0.82 3.66
N HIS A 49 -7.10 0.71 2.53
CA HIS A 49 -8.32 1.45 2.26
C HIS A 49 -9.10 0.80 1.12
N ASP A 50 -10.39 1.07 1.08
CA ASP A 50 -11.28 0.73 -0.03
C ASP A 50 -11.62 2.01 -0.80
N PHE A 51 -10.99 2.17 -1.96
CA PHE A 51 -11.13 3.35 -2.81
C PHE A 51 -12.41 3.33 -3.65
N ASN A 52 -13.20 2.25 -3.59
CA ASN A 52 -14.41 2.03 -4.42
C ASN A 52 -14.20 2.30 -5.92
N SER A 53 -12.95 2.28 -6.38
CA SER A 53 -12.52 2.60 -7.73
C SER A 53 -11.25 1.83 -8.04
N PRO A 54 -10.99 1.43 -9.29
CA PRO A 54 -9.82 0.63 -9.63
C PRO A 54 -8.53 1.34 -9.24
N VAL A 55 -7.66 0.66 -8.50
CA VAL A 55 -6.33 1.19 -8.17
C VAL A 55 -5.35 0.67 -9.22
N TYR A 56 -4.71 1.59 -9.93
CA TYR A 56 -3.85 1.23 -11.05
C TYR A 56 -2.39 1.09 -10.67
N LYS A 57 -1.92 1.92 -9.72
CA LYS A 57 -0.51 1.96 -9.34
C LYS A 57 -0.30 2.22 -7.85
N VAL A 58 0.73 1.61 -7.30
CA VAL A 58 1.24 1.84 -5.95
C VAL A 58 2.74 2.04 -5.97
N SER A 59 3.23 2.99 -5.18
CA SER A 59 4.67 3.25 -5.07
C SER A 59 5.05 3.61 -3.65
N TRP A 60 6.21 3.14 -3.20
CA TRP A 60 6.75 3.43 -1.89
C TRP A 60 7.73 4.61 -1.96
N SER A 61 7.68 5.47 -0.94
CA SER A 61 8.74 6.43 -0.69
C SER A 61 10.04 5.72 -0.34
N LEU A 62 11.18 6.33 -0.67
CA LEU A 62 12.51 5.79 -0.32
C LEU A 62 12.71 5.63 1.20
N THR A 63 11.98 6.40 2.00
CA THR A 63 12.02 6.27 3.47
C THR A 63 11.16 5.12 3.98
N GLY A 64 10.39 4.44 3.13
CA GLY A 64 9.53 3.30 3.48
C GLY A 64 8.25 3.65 4.24
N ASN A 65 8.04 4.93 4.59
CA ASN A 65 6.95 5.33 5.49
C ASN A 65 5.71 5.89 4.77
N ILE A 66 5.80 6.16 3.47
CA ILE A 66 4.71 6.76 2.69
C ILE A 66 4.46 5.91 1.45
N ILE A 67 3.19 5.71 1.14
CA ILE A 67 2.72 5.06 -0.07
C ILE A 67 1.97 6.08 -0.92
N ALA A 68 2.29 6.14 -2.21
CA ALA A 68 1.49 6.82 -3.20
C ALA A 68 0.57 5.80 -3.90
N VAL A 69 -0.71 6.12 -3.97
CA VAL A 69 -1.75 5.29 -4.59
C VAL A 69 -2.41 6.10 -5.70
N ALA A 70 -2.37 5.59 -6.93
CA ALA A 70 -3.08 6.19 -8.06
C ALA A 70 -4.38 5.45 -8.32
N ASP A 71 -5.50 6.16 -8.14
CA ASP A 71 -6.85 5.62 -8.33
C ASP A 71 -7.41 5.87 -9.74
N GLY A 72 -8.59 5.35 -10.02
CA GLY A 72 -9.31 5.55 -11.27
C GLY A 72 -10.10 6.85 -11.37
N ASN A 73 -10.08 7.68 -10.33
CA ASN A 73 -10.74 8.99 -10.29
C ASN A 73 -9.78 10.13 -10.68
N ASN A 74 -8.63 9.79 -11.27
CA ASN A 74 -7.56 10.71 -11.63
C ASN A 74 -6.86 11.36 -10.43
N ASN A 75 -6.99 10.77 -9.23
CA ASN A 75 -6.38 11.28 -8.02
C ASN A 75 -5.17 10.43 -7.63
N VAL A 76 -4.17 11.08 -7.04
CA VAL A 76 -3.07 10.37 -6.36
C VAL A 76 -3.16 10.66 -4.87
N THR A 77 -3.40 9.63 -4.07
CA THR A 77 -3.47 9.77 -2.61
C THR A 77 -2.17 9.32 -1.97
N LEU A 78 -1.72 10.06 -0.97
CA LEU A 78 -0.56 9.71 -0.16
C LEU A 78 -1.02 9.15 1.17
N TRP A 79 -0.46 8.03 1.59
CA TRP A 79 -0.81 7.31 2.80
C TRP A 79 0.41 7.10 3.66
N LYS A 80 0.25 7.21 4.98
CA LYS A 80 1.31 7.02 5.96
C LYS A 80 0.83 6.11 7.09
N GLU A 81 1.70 5.20 7.51
CA GLU A 81 1.48 4.38 8.70
C GLU A 81 1.67 5.26 9.95
N ALA A 82 0.62 5.38 10.76
CA ALA A 82 0.68 6.04 12.05
C ALA A 82 1.27 5.11 13.13
N VAL A 83 1.59 5.66 14.30
CA VAL A 83 2.27 4.94 15.40
C VAL A 83 1.42 3.79 15.95
N ASP A 84 0.10 3.85 15.75
CA ASP A 84 -0.87 2.81 16.11
C ASP A 84 -0.96 1.67 15.07
N GLY A 85 -0.23 1.75 13.95
CA GLY A 85 -0.29 0.79 12.86
C GLY A 85 -1.52 0.96 11.95
N GLU A 86 -2.26 2.06 12.09
CA GLU A 86 -3.31 2.45 11.16
C GLU A 86 -2.74 3.28 10.01
N TRP A 87 -3.24 3.01 8.80
CA TRP A 87 -2.87 3.77 7.61
C TRP A 87 -3.80 4.96 7.47
N GLN A 88 -3.23 6.15 7.41
CA GLN A 88 -3.99 7.38 7.26
C GLN A 88 -3.62 8.09 5.97
N GLN A 89 -4.64 8.62 5.29
CA GLN A 89 -4.48 9.49 4.15
C GLN A 89 -3.87 10.81 4.62
N VAL A 90 -2.71 11.15 4.08
CA VAL A 90 -1.99 12.39 4.38
C VAL A 90 -2.50 13.52 3.50
N THR A 91 -2.63 13.25 2.20
CA THR A 91 -3.09 14.24 1.23
C THR A 91 -3.56 13.57 -0.05
N THR A 92 -4.33 14.31 -0.83
CA THR A 92 -4.64 14.01 -2.23
C THR A 92 -3.89 15.00 -3.09
N VAL A 93 -3.19 14.50 -4.09
CA VAL A 93 -2.59 15.29 -5.16
C VAL A 93 -3.60 15.28 -6.30
N GLU A 94 -4.20 16.44 -6.52
CA GLU A 94 -5.02 16.74 -7.68
C GLU A 94 -4.13 17.28 -8.82
N PRO A 95 -4.54 17.15 -10.09
CA PRO A 95 -3.81 17.66 -11.25
C PRO A 95 -3.55 19.18 -11.24
#